data_AF-A0ABD1SJL5-F1
#
_entry.id   AF-A0ABD1SJL5-F1
#
_cell.length_a   1.000
_cell.length_b   1.000
_cell.length_c   1.000
_cell.angle_alpha   90.00
_cell.angle_beta   90.00
_cell.angle_gamma   90.00
#
_symmetry.space_group_name_H-M   'P 1'
#
loop_
_entity.id
_entity.type
_entity.pdbx_description
1 polymer ?
#
loop_
_entity_poly.entity_id
_entity_poly.type
_entity_poly.pdbx_seq_one_letter_code
_entity_poly.pdbx_strand_id
1 'polypeptide(L)'
;MAQRMISSGIPLYEPYLQLCLSRLVKDDKLKLKKGRIPIGESFYLMGTADPTGVLNNDEVCVILESGQISGKVLVYRNPGLHFGDVHILDAVYVEELQEVVGNAKYGIFFSTKGGRSAAYEMATG
;
A
#
# COMPACT_ATOMS: atom_id res chain seq x y z
N MET A 1 2.00 23.41 13.17
CA MET A 1 2.29 24.37 14.26
C MET A 1 3.41 23.87 15.17
N ALA A 2 3.23 22.72 15.84
CA ALA A 2 4.25 22.15 16.73
C ALA A 2 5.64 21.98 16.08
N GLN A 3 5.71 21.49 14.82
CA GLN A 3 6.98 21.37 14.09
C GLN A 3 7.70 22.72 13.95
N ARG A 4 6.98 23.81 13.61
CA ARG A 4 7.58 25.15 13.50
C ARG A 4 8.12 25.64 14.84
N MET A 5 7.38 25.40 15.92
CA MET A 5 7.81 25.76 17.28
C MET A 5 9.10 25.04 17.69
N ILE A 6 9.18 23.73 17.43
CA ILE A 6 10.37 22.92 17.69
C ILE A 6 11.55 23.42 16.84
N SER A 7 11.33 23.69 15.54
CA SER A 7 12.37 24.23 14.65
C SER A 7 12.83 25.63 15.04
N SER A 8 11.97 26.43 15.69
CA SER A 8 12.32 27.74 16.25
C SER A 8 13.02 27.66 17.61
N GLY A 9 13.32 26.46 18.12
CA GLY A 9 14.02 26.27 19.39
C GLY A 9 13.15 26.47 20.63
N ILE A 10 11.82 26.44 20.50
CA ILE A 10 10.92 26.52 21.65
C ILE A 10 11.10 25.25 22.50
N PRO A 11 11.31 25.39 23.83
CA PRO A 11 11.54 24.26 24.70
C PRO A 11 10.31 23.35 24.80
N LEU A 12 10.55 22.04 24.95
CA LEU A 12 9.49 21.03 25.06
C LEU A 12 8.63 21.16 26.33
N TYR A 13 9.10 21.89 27.34
CA TYR A 13 8.33 22.19 28.54
C TYR A 13 7.34 23.35 28.34
N GLU A 14 7.38 24.04 27.19
CA GLU A 14 6.45 25.14 26.90
C GLU A 14 4.99 24.63 26.91
N PRO A 15 4.11 25.19 27.77
CA PRO A 15 2.76 24.63 27.97
C PRO A 15 1.94 24.56 26.68
N TYR A 16 2.06 25.56 25.81
CA TYR A 16 1.36 25.59 24.53
C TYR A 16 1.86 24.49 23.59
N LEU A 17 3.17 24.21 23.57
CA LEU A 17 3.74 23.13 22.76
C LEU A 17 3.26 21.76 23.27
N GLN A 18 3.24 21.55 24.59
CA GLN A 18 2.70 20.32 25.19
C GLN A 18 1.22 20.12 24.87
N LEU A 19 0.43 21.19 24.88
CA LEU A 19 -0.97 21.13 24.47
C LEU A 19 -1.10 20.69 23.01
N CYS A 20 -0.31 21.26 22.09
CA CYS A 20 -0.30 20.85 20.69
C CYS A 20 0.09 19.38 20.50
N LEU A 21 1.16 18.92 21.17
CA LEU A 21 1.61 17.52 21.08
C LEU A 21 0.57 16.56 21.67
N SER A 22 -0.07 16.91 22.78
CA SER A 22 -1.10 16.07 23.39
C SER A 22 -2.33 15.90 22.49
N ARG A 23 -2.69 16.91 21.68
CA ARG A 23 -3.76 16.83 20.68
C ARG A 23 -3.39 15.85 19.57
N LEU A 24 -2.18 15.92 19.03
CA LEU A 24 -1.70 14.96 18.01
C LEU A 24 -1.78 13.52 18.51
N VAL A 25 -1.28 13.27 19.73
CA VAL A 25 -1.34 11.93 20.35
C VAL A 25 -2.79 11.48 20.58
N LYS A 26 -3.69 12.39 20.97
CA LYS A 26 -5.12 12.07 21.11
C LYS A 26 -5.74 11.67 19.78
N ASP A 27 -5.45 12.39 18.70
CA ASP A 27 -5.98 12.09 17.37
C ASP A 27 -5.50 10.73 16.86
N ASP A 28 -4.23 10.38 17.08
CA ASP A 28 -3.71 9.06 16.71
C ASP A 28 -4.34 7.95 17.57
N LYS A 29 -4.51 8.18 18.87
CA LYS A 29 -5.26 7.26 19.75
C LYS A 29 -6.71 7.08 19.30
N LEU A 30 -7.36 8.10 18.75
CA LEU A 30 -8.70 7.98 18.18
C LEU A 30 -8.73 7.13 16.91
N LYS A 31 -7.70 7.21 16.05
CA LYS A 31 -7.58 6.33 14.87
C LYS A 31 -7.42 4.86 15.29
N LEU A 32 -6.58 4.60 16.29
CA LEU A 32 -6.41 3.27 16.88
C LEU A 32 -7.71 2.73 17.48
N LYS A 33 -8.46 3.56 18.22
CA LYS A 33 -9.79 3.18 18.74
C LYS A 33 -10.80 2.83 17.64
N LYS A 34 -10.66 3.41 16.45
CA LYS A 34 -11.47 3.08 15.27
C LYS A 34 -10.97 1.84 14.51
N GLY A 35 -9.97 1.12 15.03
CA GLY A 35 -9.41 -0.08 14.40
C GLY A 35 -8.43 0.20 13.27
N ARG A 36 -7.95 1.44 13.08
CA ARG A 36 -6.92 1.76 12.08
C ARG A 36 -5.54 1.43 12.63
N ILE A 37 -5.14 0.17 12.48
CA ILE A 37 -3.83 -0.32 12.90
C ILE A 37 -2.83 -0.07 11.76
N PRO A 38 -1.74 0.68 12.00
CA PRO A 38 -0.71 0.87 10.99
C PRO A 38 0.07 -0.43 10.78
N ILE A 39 0.15 -0.89 9.54
CA ILE A 39 0.96 -2.05 9.12
C ILE A 39 2.08 -1.52 8.23
N GLY A 40 3.34 -1.72 8.65
CA GLY A 40 4.50 -1.11 8.01
C GLY A 40 4.73 -1.54 6.56
N GLU A 41 4.46 -2.79 6.24
CA GLU A 41 4.65 -3.38 4.89
C GLU A 41 3.31 -3.51 4.15
N SER A 42 2.44 -2.51 4.29
CA SER A 42 1.15 -2.45 3.58
C SER A 42 1.04 -1.18 2.75
N PHE A 43 0.53 -1.32 1.52
CA PHE A 43 0.46 -0.22 0.56
C PHE A 43 -0.88 -0.24 -0.17
N TYR A 44 -1.40 0.95 -0.48
CA TYR A 44 -2.48 1.12 -1.44
C TYR A 44 -1.85 1.40 -2.80
N LEU A 45 -2.01 0.45 -3.73
CA LEU A 45 -1.39 0.49 -5.05
C LEU A 45 -2.46 0.56 -6.14
N MET A 46 -2.10 1.14 -7.29
CA MET A 46 -2.95 1.10 -8.47
C MET A 46 -2.84 -0.28 -9.12
N GLY A 47 -3.97 -1.00 -9.21
CA GLY A 47 -4.04 -2.26 -9.93
C GLY A 47 -4.10 -2.05 -11.44
N THR A 48 -3.25 -2.74 -12.19
CA THR A 48 -3.24 -2.69 -13.67
C THR A 48 -2.99 -4.10 -14.22
N ALA A 49 -3.44 -4.36 -15.44
CA ALA A 49 -3.15 -5.61 -16.13
C ALA A 49 -1.72 -5.60 -16.66
N ASP A 50 -1.05 -6.76 -16.61
CA ASP A 50 0.27 -6.95 -17.20
C ASP A 50 0.21 -6.84 -18.73
N PRO A 51 0.87 -5.84 -19.34
CA PRO A 51 0.92 -5.69 -20.79
C PRO A 51 1.87 -6.70 -21.46
N THR A 52 2.81 -7.30 -20.72
CA THR A 52 3.83 -8.21 -21.25
C THR A 52 3.33 -9.64 -21.38
N GLY A 53 2.38 -10.04 -20.52
CA GLY A 53 1.86 -11.40 -20.47
C GLY A 53 2.87 -12.41 -19.94
N VAL A 54 3.89 -11.97 -19.20
CA VAL A 54 4.91 -12.84 -18.61
C VAL A 54 4.37 -13.52 -17.35
N LEU A 55 3.66 -12.77 -16.50
CA LEU A 55 3.17 -13.25 -15.20
C LEU A 55 2.24 -14.47 -15.32
N ASN A 56 2.37 -15.43 -14.41
CA ASN A 56 1.42 -16.53 -14.22
C ASN A 56 0.20 -16.09 -13.38
N ASN A 57 -0.87 -16.88 -13.37
CA ASN A 57 -2.14 -16.49 -12.72
C ASN A 57 -2.01 -16.19 -11.21
N ASP A 58 -1.07 -16.85 -10.55
CA ASP A 58 -0.76 -16.73 -9.12
C ASP A 58 0.36 -15.72 -8.83
N GLU A 59 0.91 -15.09 -9.87
CA GLU A 59 2.01 -14.14 -9.78
C GLU A 59 1.56 -12.69 -10.00
N VAL A 60 2.21 -11.78 -9.29
CA VAL A 60 2.05 -10.34 -9.45
C VAL A 60 3.39 -9.65 -9.50
N CYS A 61 3.47 -8.53 -10.21
CA CYS A 61 4.62 -7.64 -10.13
C CYS A 61 4.22 -6.39 -9.34
N VAL A 62 4.95 -6.10 -8.27
CA VAL A 62 4.71 -4.95 -7.40
C VAL A 62 5.86 -3.97 -7.53
N ILE A 63 5.58 -2.77 -8.01
CA ILE A 63 6.56 -1.70 -8.22
C ILE A 63 6.31 -0.59 -7.20
N LEU A 64 7.23 -0.44 -6.24
CA LEU A 64 7.27 0.68 -5.30
C LEU A 64 8.33 1.70 -5.69
N GLU A 65 8.35 2.83 -5.00
CA GLU A 65 9.43 3.80 -5.12
C GLU A 65 10.81 3.24 -4.70
N SER A 66 10.84 2.34 -3.73
CA SER A 66 12.05 1.67 -3.26
C SER A 66 12.51 0.51 -4.15
N GLY A 67 11.79 0.23 -5.24
CA GLY A 67 12.05 -0.89 -6.15
C GLY A 67 10.91 -1.91 -6.18
N GLN A 68 11.17 -3.05 -6.81
CA GLN A 68 10.21 -4.15 -6.89
C GLN A 68 10.24 -5.01 -5.62
N ILE A 69 9.07 -5.50 -5.20
CA ILE A 69 8.95 -6.45 -4.09
C ILE A 69 8.96 -7.87 -4.65
N SER A 70 9.55 -8.81 -3.90
CA SER A 70 9.47 -10.24 -4.19
C SER A 70 9.06 -11.03 -2.94
N GLY A 71 8.32 -12.13 -3.14
CA GLY A 71 7.85 -13.01 -2.08
C GLY A 71 6.33 -13.03 -1.95
N LYS A 72 5.81 -13.75 -0.94
CA LYS A 72 4.37 -13.89 -0.74
C LYS A 72 3.75 -12.59 -0.26
N VAL A 73 2.72 -12.13 -0.97
CA VAL A 73 1.97 -10.92 -0.65
C VAL A 73 0.49 -11.22 -0.47
N LEU A 74 -0.14 -10.52 0.46
CA LEU A 74 -1.59 -10.55 0.63
C LEU A 74 -2.19 -9.34 -0.09
N VAL A 75 -3.08 -9.60 -1.04
CA VAL A 75 -3.71 -8.58 -1.88
C VAL A 75 -5.21 -8.66 -1.72
N TYR A 76 -5.85 -7.52 -1.52
CA TYR A 76 -7.31 -7.42 -1.49
C TYR A 76 -7.75 -6.01 -1.90
N ARG A 77 -9.03 -5.88 -2.27
CA ARG A 77 -9.65 -4.59 -2.52
C ARG A 77 -10.52 -4.19 -1.33
N ASN A 78 -10.43 -2.94 -0.88
CA ASN A 78 -11.30 -2.42 0.15
C ASN A 78 -12.64 -1.95 -0.46
N PRO A 79 -13.81 -2.35 0.08
CA PRO A 79 -14.02 -3.28 1.20
C PRO A 79 -13.93 -4.76 0.78
N GLY A 80 -13.13 -5.54 1.50
CA GLY A 80 -13.07 -7.00 1.33
C GLY A 80 -14.15 -7.65 2.16
N LEU A 81 -15.32 -7.87 1.57
CA LEU A 81 -16.52 -8.36 2.27
C LEU A 81 -16.59 -9.88 2.29
N HIS A 82 -16.03 -10.55 1.27
CA HIS A 82 -15.96 -11.99 1.17
C HIS A 82 -14.52 -12.46 1.37
N PHE A 83 -14.33 -13.64 1.98
CA PHE A 83 -13.03 -14.33 2.01
C PHE A 83 -12.39 -14.55 0.63
N GLY A 84 -13.19 -14.53 -0.45
CA GLY A 84 -12.71 -14.68 -1.81
C GLY A 84 -12.17 -13.38 -2.38
N ASP A 85 -12.34 -12.23 -1.70
CA ASP A 85 -11.77 -10.95 -2.13
C ASP A 85 -10.30 -10.80 -1.71
N VAL A 86 -9.82 -11.69 -0.84
CA VAL A 86 -8.48 -11.67 -0.27
C VAL A 86 -7.67 -12.83 -0.83
N HIS A 87 -6.58 -12.51 -1.52
CA HIS A 87 -5.73 -13.49 -2.19
C HIS A 87 -4.31 -13.42 -1.64
N ILE A 88 -3.67 -14.58 -1.57
CA ILE A 88 -2.22 -14.69 -1.38
C ILE A 88 -1.62 -14.95 -2.76
N LEU A 89 -0.75 -14.06 -3.21
CA LEU A 89 -0.10 -14.11 -4.52
C LEU A 89 1.42 -14.08 -4.33
N ASP A 90 2.15 -14.56 -5.33
CA ASP A 90 3.61 -14.53 -5.34
C ASP A 90 4.08 -13.28 -6.09
N ALA A 91 4.68 -12.33 -5.36
CA ALA A 91 5.31 -11.17 -5.97
C ALA A 91 6.64 -11.60 -6.61
N VAL A 92 6.79 -11.35 -7.91
CA VAL A 92 7.96 -11.72 -8.69
C VAL A 92 8.55 -10.51 -9.39
N TYR A 93 9.87 -10.51 -9.55
CA TYR A 93 10.56 -9.49 -10.33
C TYR A 93 10.41 -9.78 -11.82
N VAL A 94 9.97 -8.78 -12.59
CA VAL A 94 9.84 -8.88 -14.05
C VAL A 94 10.59 -7.72 -14.69
N GLU A 95 11.63 -8.04 -15.45
CA GLU A 95 12.50 -7.06 -16.09
C GLU A 95 11.79 -6.37 -17.27
N GLU A 96 11.00 -7.11 -18.05
CA GLU A 96 10.28 -6.57 -19.22
C GLU A 96 9.25 -5.49 -18.82
N LEU A 97 8.68 -5.61 -17.62
CA LEU A 97 7.75 -4.62 -17.08
C LEU A 97 8.44 -3.29 -16.75
N GLN A 98 9.73 -3.30 -16.43
CA GLN A 98 10.49 -2.08 -16.15
C GLN A 98 10.65 -1.21 -17.40
N GLU A 99 10.80 -1.82 -18.57
CA GLU A 99 10.90 -1.11 -19.85
C GLU A 99 9.57 -0.47 -20.26
N VAL A 100 8.46 -1.15 -20.00
CA VAL A 100 7.11 -0.68 -20.38
C VAL A 100 6.56 0.37 -19.42
N VAL A 101 6.76 0.16 -18.13
CA VAL A 101 6.22 1.02 -17.06
C VAL A 101 7.11 2.24 -16.81
N GLY A 102 8.38 2.15 -17.21
CA GLY A 102 9.36 3.22 -17.08
C GLY A 102 9.57 3.63 -15.63
N ASN A 103 9.26 4.89 -15.31
CA ASN A 103 9.44 5.46 -13.97
C ASN A 103 8.14 5.47 -13.15
N ALA A 104 7.10 4.72 -13.55
CA ALA A 104 5.88 4.67 -12.77
C ALA A 104 6.15 3.96 -11.43
N LYS A 105 5.70 4.61 -10.36
CA LYS A 105 5.88 4.15 -8.98
C LYS A 105 4.50 3.83 -8.40
N TYR A 106 4.44 2.89 -7.47
CA TYR A 106 3.23 2.50 -6.73
C TYR A 106 2.16 1.79 -7.57
N GLY A 107 2.57 0.81 -8.37
CA GLY A 107 1.69 -0.04 -9.18
C GLY A 107 1.76 -1.51 -8.77
N ILE A 108 0.65 -2.23 -8.95
CA ILE A 108 0.59 -3.70 -8.91
C ILE A 108 0.04 -4.20 -10.25
N PHE A 109 0.78 -5.10 -10.88
CA PHE A 109 0.47 -5.69 -12.17
C PHE A 109 -0.02 -7.11 -11.98
N PHE A 110 -1.21 -7.39 -12.50
CA PHE A 110 -1.84 -8.70 -12.45
C PHE A 110 -1.69 -9.42 -13.78
N SER A 111 -1.50 -10.74 -13.73
CA SER A 111 -1.49 -11.56 -14.93
C SER A 111 -2.76 -11.39 -15.77
N THR A 112 -2.58 -11.38 -17.08
CA THR A 112 -3.65 -11.47 -18.08
C THR A 112 -3.96 -12.91 -18.47
N LYS A 113 -3.20 -13.88 -17.93
CA LYS A 113 -3.48 -15.30 -18.06
C LYS A 113 -4.57 -15.67 -17.03
N GLY A 114 -5.48 -16.55 -17.44
CA GLY A 114 -6.59 -17.00 -16.60
C GLY A 114 -7.96 -16.82 -17.25
N GLY A 115 -8.96 -17.56 -16.74
CA GLY A 115 -10.33 -17.47 -17.24
C GLY A 115 -11.10 -16.23 -16.75
N ARG A 116 -10.59 -15.56 -15.71
CA ARG A 116 -11.14 -14.35 -15.10
C ARG A 116 -9.98 -13.45 -14.67
N SER A 117 -10.21 -12.13 -14.67
CA SER A 117 -9.19 -11.18 -14.22
C SER A 117 -9.09 -11.16 -12.69
N ALA A 118 -7.89 -10.94 -12.15
CA ALA A 118 -7.70 -10.80 -10.71
C ALA A 118 -8.56 -9.67 -10.10
N ALA A 119 -8.77 -8.59 -10.86
CA ALA A 119 -9.66 -7.50 -10.45
C ALA A 119 -11.14 -7.94 -10.29
N TYR A 120 -11.59 -8.90 -11.11
CA TYR A 120 -12.93 -9.45 -11.02
C TYR A 120 -13.08 -10.40 -9.84
N GLU A 121 -12.05 -11.19 -9.54
CA GLU A 121 -12.03 -12.09 -8.37
C GLU A 121 -12.00 -11.30 -7.05
N MET A 122 -11.28 -10.18 -7.02
CA MET A 122 -11.09 -9.32 -5.84
C MET A 122 -12.20 -8.26 -5.69
N ALA A 123 -13.44 -8.72 -5.54
CA ALA A 123 -14.65 -7.90 -5.37
C ALA A 123 -15.27 -7.29 -6.65
N THR A 124 -15.38 -8.08 -7.74
CA THR A 124 -16.21 -7.78 -8.93
C THR A 124 -15.92 -6.42 -9.58
N GLY A 125 -14.64 -6.15 -9.90
CA GLY A 125 -14.23 -5.01 -10.73
C GLY A 125 -14.24 -5.33 -12.22
#